data_AF-A0A914ZN87-F1
#
_entry.id   AF-A0A914ZN87-F1
#
_cell.length_a   1.000
_cell.length_b   1.000
_cell.length_c   1.000
_cell.angle_alpha   90.00
_cell.angle_beta   90.00
_cell.angle_gamma   90.00
#
_symmetry.space_group_name_H-M   'P 1'
#
loop_
_entity.id
_entity.type
_entity.pdbx_description
1 polymer ?
#
loop_
_entity_poly.entity_id
_entity_poly.type
_entity_poly.pdbx_seq_one_letter_code
_entity_poly.pdbx_strand_id
1 'polypeptide(L)'
;MQLWKEFNDLFSVFPFAALVKGRILCMHGGLSPHLESITDIKNIRMPVAECFADTLEQDLVWSDPKLDLKGFEPNKLRNVSVAFGEDVVYRACKKMGLDLVVRAHQVMENGYGFFAGRKLVTVFSAPMYAELVNFISK
;
A
#
# COMPACT_ATOMS: atom_id res chain seq x y z
N MET A 1 20.24 -15.78 17.48
CA MET A 1 18.77 -15.72 17.28
C MET A 1 18.08 -14.58 18.03
N GLN A 2 18.61 -14.06 19.14
CA GLN A 2 17.97 -12.99 19.92
C GLN A 2 17.72 -11.70 19.11
N LEU A 3 18.73 -11.18 18.42
CA LEU A 3 18.60 -9.97 17.60
C LEU A 3 17.50 -10.08 16.51
N TRP A 4 17.37 -11.25 15.88
CA TRP A 4 16.31 -11.51 14.90
C TRP A 4 14.92 -11.40 15.55
N LYS A 5 14.73 -11.95 16.75
CA LYS A 5 13.46 -11.84 17.49
C LYS A 5 13.16 -10.39 17.83
N GLU A 6 14.15 -9.66 18.33
CA GLU A 6 14.01 -8.24 18.68
C GLU A 6 13.59 -7.38 17.47
N PHE A 7 14.11 -7.67 16.28
CA PHE A 7 13.65 -7.00 15.05
C PHE A 7 12.22 -7.36 14.66
N ASN A 8 11.80 -8.63 14.81
CA ASN A 8 10.42 -9.01 14.55
C ASN A 8 9.45 -8.37 15.55
N ASP A 9 9.83 -8.32 16.83
CA ASP A 9 9.08 -7.61 17.86
C ASP A 9 8.95 -6.12 17.51
N LEU A 10 10.03 -5.50 17.03
CA LEU A 10 10.00 -4.11 16.53
C LEU A 10 9.07 -3.94 15.32
N PHE A 11 9.12 -4.83 14.32
CA PHE A 11 8.24 -4.74 13.15
C PHE A 11 6.77 -4.91 13.51
N SER A 12 6.47 -5.71 14.54
CA SER A 12 5.10 -5.93 15.00
C SER A 12 4.42 -4.68 15.56
N VAL A 13 5.18 -3.63 15.88
CA VAL A 13 4.67 -2.34 16.38
C VAL A 13 4.77 -1.20 15.37
N PHE A 14 5.17 -1.47 14.12
CA PHE A 14 5.25 -0.44 13.08
C PHE A 14 3.86 0.07 12.68
N PRO A 15 3.69 1.38 12.44
CA PRO A 15 2.44 1.93 11.93
C PRO A 15 2.22 1.49 10.48
N PHE A 16 0.97 1.15 10.12
CA PHE A 16 0.61 0.72 8.77
C PHE A 16 0.44 1.87 7.76
N ALA A 17 0.07 3.06 8.25
CA ALA A 17 -0.18 4.21 7.39
C ALA A 17 0.20 5.52 8.07
N ALA A 18 0.39 6.55 7.26
CA ALA A 18 0.58 7.93 7.70
C ALA A 18 -0.39 8.86 6.95
N LEU A 19 -0.93 9.85 7.65
CA LEU A 19 -1.78 10.88 7.05
C LEU A 19 -1.06 12.22 7.07
N VAL A 20 -0.59 12.67 5.91
CA VAL A 20 0.16 13.92 5.77
C VAL A 20 -0.81 15.08 5.51
N LYS A 21 -0.74 16.10 6.38
CA LYS A 21 -1.59 17.31 6.33
C LYS A 21 -3.10 17.02 6.23
N GLY A 22 -3.56 15.85 6.70
CA GLY A 22 -4.97 15.47 6.64
C GLY A 22 -5.51 15.16 5.23
N ARG A 23 -4.65 15.15 4.20
CA ARG A 23 -5.07 15.10 2.78
C ARG A 23 -4.35 14.05 1.95
N ILE A 24 -3.18 13.59 2.39
CA ILE A 24 -2.39 12.59 1.66
C ILE A 24 -2.26 11.36 2.55
N LEU A 25 -2.82 10.24 2.11
CA LEU A 25 -2.76 8.98 2.83
C LEU A 25 -1.63 8.11 2.26
N CYS A 26 -0.68 7.74 3.11
CA CYS A 26 0.50 6.97 2.76
C CYS A 26 0.43 5.56 3.38
N MET A 27 0.73 4.52 2.61
CA MET A 27 0.87 3.12 3.08
C MET A 27 1.84 2.35 2.20
N HIS A 28 2.20 1.11 2.54
CA HIS A 28 3.11 0.31 1.70
C HIS A 28 2.38 -0.33 0.51
N GLY A 29 1.32 -1.06 0.84
CA GLY A 29 0.36 -1.74 -0.03
C GLY A 29 -0.58 -0.74 -0.70
N GLY A 30 -1.85 -0.83 -0.38
CA GLY A 30 -2.86 0.03 -0.97
C GLY A 30 -4.19 -0.07 -0.25
N LEU A 31 -5.26 0.10 -1.02
CA LEU A 31 -6.62 0.17 -0.49
C LEU A 31 -7.17 -1.24 -0.23
N SER A 32 -8.07 -1.32 0.75
CA SER A 32 -8.72 -2.56 1.19
C SER A 32 -10.23 -2.46 1.02
N PRO A 33 -10.95 -3.57 0.75
CA PRO A 33 -12.40 -3.65 0.91
C PRO A 33 -12.86 -3.37 2.35
N HIS A 34 -11.96 -3.53 3.34
CA HIS A 34 -12.22 -3.27 4.76
C HIS A 34 -11.88 -1.83 5.19
N LEU A 35 -11.42 -0.98 4.26
CA LEU A 35 -11.03 0.40 4.54
C LEU A 35 -12.15 1.37 4.15
N GLU A 36 -12.95 1.78 5.11
CA GLU A 36 -14.07 2.70 4.92
C GLU A 36 -13.79 4.11 5.47
N SER A 37 -12.87 4.22 6.43
CA SER A 37 -12.46 5.47 7.07
C SER A 37 -11.01 5.43 7.57
N ILE A 38 -10.41 6.60 7.78
CA ILE A 38 -9.09 6.71 8.42
C ILE A 38 -9.09 6.12 9.84
N THR A 39 -10.24 6.12 10.52
CA THR A 39 -10.38 5.57 11.87
C THR A 39 -10.21 4.05 11.88
N ASP A 40 -10.53 3.36 10.79
CA ASP A 40 -10.36 1.91 10.70
C ASP A 40 -8.89 1.53 10.85
N ILE A 41 -7.99 2.30 10.22
CA ILE A 41 -6.53 2.12 10.36
C ILE A 41 -6.07 2.42 11.79
N LYS A 42 -6.65 3.43 12.45
CA LYS A 42 -6.31 3.78 13.85
C LYS A 42 -6.76 2.71 14.84
N ASN A 43 -7.77 1.93 14.49
CA ASN A 43 -8.35 0.89 15.34
C ASN A 43 -7.65 -0.47 15.20
N ILE A 44 -6.66 -0.59 14.30
CA ILE A 44 -5.84 -1.81 14.20
C ILE A 44 -5.16 -2.05 15.55
N ARG A 45 -5.42 -3.23 16.14
CA ARG A 45 -4.87 -3.61 17.44
C ARG A 45 -3.42 -4.03 17.29
N MET A 46 -2.52 -3.25 17.88
CA MET A 46 -1.09 -3.55 17.96
C MET A 46 -0.77 -4.41 19.20
N PRO A 47 0.29 -5.23 19.19
CA PRO A 47 1.17 -5.53 18.05
C PRO A 47 0.50 -6.47 17.03
N VAL A 48 0.91 -6.35 15.77
CA VAL A 48 0.55 -7.29 14.69
C VAL A 48 1.80 -8.10 14.36
N ALA A 49 1.95 -9.26 15.02
CA ALA A 49 3.09 -10.16 14.76
C ALA A 49 2.96 -10.87 13.41
N GLU A 50 1.73 -11.18 13.00
CA GLU A 50 1.41 -11.81 11.72
C GLU A 50 0.14 -11.19 11.14
N CYS A 51 0.10 -10.97 9.83
CA CYS A 51 -1.12 -10.54 9.13
C CYS A 51 -1.91 -11.76 8.69
N PHE A 52 -3.12 -11.93 9.21
CA PHE A 52 -4.01 -13.01 8.79
C PHE A 52 -4.61 -12.74 7.41
N ALA A 53 -5.11 -13.79 6.76
CA ALA A 53 -5.83 -13.65 5.50
C ALA A 53 -7.11 -12.83 5.69
N ASP A 54 -7.43 -12.00 4.69
CA ASP A 54 -8.66 -11.19 4.65
C ASP A 54 -8.77 -10.17 5.80
N THR A 55 -7.65 -9.50 6.13
CA THR A 55 -7.62 -8.41 7.12
C THR A 55 -7.16 -7.08 6.53
N LEU A 56 -7.55 -5.98 7.18
CA LEU A 56 -7.17 -4.63 6.76
C LEU A 56 -5.64 -4.46 6.74
N GLU A 57 -4.94 -4.91 7.79
CA GLU A 57 -3.49 -4.83 7.88
C GLU A 57 -2.76 -5.62 6.78
N GLN A 58 -3.31 -6.77 6.35
CA GLN A 58 -2.78 -7.50 5.19
C GLN A 58 -2.86 -6.63 3.94
N ASP A 59 -4.01 -6.03 3.67
CA ASP A 59 -4.25 -5.25 2.46
C ASP A 59 -3.47 -3.94 2.43
N LEU A 60 -3.29 -3.28 3.58
CA LEU A 60 -2.46 -2.07 3.70
C LEU A 60 -1.00 -2.31 3.35
N VAL A 61 -0.55 -3.58 3.32
CA VAL A 61 0.83 -3.96 2.97
C VAL A 61 0.91 -4.67 1.61
N TRP A 62 -0.10 -5.45 1.21
CA TRP A 62 0.01 -6.37 0.05
C TRP A 62 -0.90 -6.06 -1.14
N SER A 63 -1.86 -5.15 -1.02
CA SER A 63 -2.76 -4.86 -2.13
C SER A 63 -2.10 -4.08 -3.27
N ASP A 64 -2.57 -4.29 -4.50
CA ASP A 64 -2.02 -3.65 -5.71
C ASP A 64 -3.06 -2.95 -6.60
N PRO A 65 -2.78 -1.74 -7.14
CA PRO A 65 -3.61 -1.16 -8.19
C PRO A 65 -3.47 -2.00 -9.47
N LYS A 66 -4.57 -2.15 -10.20
CA LYS A 66 -4.62 -2.89 -11.47
C LYS A 66 -5.38 -2.09 -12.52
N LEU A 67 -4.78 -1.95 -13.71
CA LEU A 67 -5.42 -1.34 -14.87
C LEU A 67 -6.61 -2.20 -15.34
N ASP A 68 -7.63 -1.54 -15.89
CA ASP A 68 -8.84 -2.16 -16.44
C ASP A 68 -9.64 -3.03 -15.45
N LEU A 69 -9.43 -2.82 -14.14
CA LEU A 69 -10.21 -3.42 -13.07
C LEU A 69 -11.26 -2.43 -12.56
N LYS A 70 -12.45 -2.95 -12.23
CA LYS A 70 -13.48 -2.23 -11.49
C LYS A 70 -13.72 -2.91 -10.15
N GLY A 71 -13.60 -2.16 -9.05
CA GLY A 71 -13.73 -2.69 -7.70
C GLY A 71 -12.47 -3.45 -7.25
N PHE A 72 -12.67 -4.54 -6.51
CA PHE A 72 -11.60 -5.39 -5.97
C PHE A 72 -11.69 -6.80 -6.56
N GLU A 73 -10.55 -7.47 -6.70
CA GLU A 73 -10.44 -8.90 -7.00
C GLU A 73 -9.27 -9.52 -6.22
N PRO A 74 -9.18 -10.85 -6.05
CA PRO A 74 -8.01 -11.49 -5.46
C PRO A 74 -6.71 -11.15 -6.22
N ASN A 75 -5.63 -10.80 -5.50
CA ASN A 75 -4.36 -10.45 -6.13
C ASN A 75 -3.59 -11.70 -6.59
N LYS A 76 -3.80 -12.10 -7.84
CA LYS A 76 -3.18 -13.27 -8.45
C LYS A 76 -1.65 -13.18 -8.55
N LEU A 77 -1.08 -11.97 -8.66
CA LEU A 77 0.37 -11.77 -8.79
C LEU A 77 1.09 -11.98 -7.46
N ARG A 78 0.45 -11.59 -6.35
CA ARG A 78 1.01 -11.75 -4.99
C ARG A 78 0.60 -13.07 -4.35
N ASN A 79 -0.50 -13.68 -4.82
CA ASN A 79 -1.15 -14.83 -4.19
C ASN A 79 -1.57 -14.57 -2.73
N VAL A 80 -1.78 -13.30 -2.38
CA VAL A 80 -2.21 -12.79 -1.08
C VAL A 80 -2.89 -11.43 -1.29
N SER A 81 -3.84 -11.06 -0.44
CA SER A 81 -4.57 -9.78 -0.53
C SER A 81 -5.34 -9.61 -1.86
N VAL A 82 -5.67 -8.37 -2.20
CA VAL A 82 -6.54 -7.96 -3.31
C VAL A 82 -5.83 -7.02 -4.28
N ALA A 83 -6.26 -7.04 -5.53
CA ALA A 83 -6.01 -5.99 -6.49
C ALA A 83 -7.21 -5.03 -6.54
N PHE A 84 -6.99 -3.77 -6.87
CA PHE A 84 -8.05 -2.75 -6.91
C PHE A 84 -7.97 -1.83 -8.13
N GLY A 85 -9.15 -1.42 -8.61
CA GLY A 85 -9.32 -0.55 -9.77
C GLY A 85 -9.19 0.94 -9.47
N GLU A 86 -9.19 1.77 -10.53
CA GLU A 86 -9.17 3.23 -10.40
C GLU A 86 -10.40 3.77 -9.66
N ASP A 87 -11.57 3.13 -9.87
CA ASP A 87 -12.82 3.53 -9.24
C ASP A 87 -12.76 3.43 -7.71
N VAL A 88 -12.01 2.46 -7.18
CA VAL A 88 -11.74 2.31 -5.75
C VAL A 88 -10.93 3.50 -5.23
N VAL A 89 -9.89 3.92 -5.96
CA VAL A 89 -9.07 5.08 -5.59
C VAL A 89 -9.89 6.36 -5.58
N TYR A 90 -10.68 6.60 -6.63
CA TYR A 90 -11.54 7.79 -6.70
C TYR A 90 -12.56 7.81 -5.55
N ARG A 91 -13.17 6.67 -5.25
CA ARG A 91 -14.14 6.53 -4.16
C ARG A 91 -13.50 6.78 -2.80
N ALA A 92 -12.35 6.17 -2.53
CA ALA A 92 -11.60 6.36 -1.30
C ALA A 92 -11.20 7.84 -1.11
N CYS A 93 -10.67 8.48 -2.16
CA CYS A 93 -10.30 9.89 -2.11
C CYS A 93 -11.50 10.78 -1.82
N LYS A 94 -12.63 10.56 -2.50
CA LYS A 94 -13.85 11.32 -2.26
C LYS A 94 -14.39 11.10 -0.85
N LYS A 95 -14.48 9.84 -0.42
CA LYS A 95 -15.08 9.45 0.86
C LYS A 95 -14.29 9.96 2.05
N MET A 96 -12.96 9.83 2.01
CA MET A 96 -12.08 10.22 3.10
C MET A 96 -11.54 11.66 2.96
N GLY A 97 -11.96 12.39 1.92
CA GLY A 97 -11.51 13.77 1.68
C GLY A 97 -10.00 13.87 1.37
N LEU A 98 -9.45 12.89 0.65
CA LEU A 98 -8.03 12.84 0.28
C LEU A 98 -7.79 13.46 -1.09
N ASP A 99 -6.65 14.12 -1.22
CA ASP A 99 -6.14 14.62 -2.50
C ASP A 99 -5.35 13.54 -3.24
N LEU A 100 -4.63 12.68 -2.50
CA LEU A 100 -3.68 11.72 -3.03
C LEU A 100 -3.51 10.50 -2.10
N VAL A 101 -3.40 9.33 -2.69
CA VAL A 101 -2.85 8.12 -2.05
C VAL A 101 -1.40 7.93 -2.50
N VAL A 102 -0.48 7.76 -1.54
CA VAL A 102 0.94 7.48 -1.82
C VAL A 102 1.25 6.07 -1.36
N ARG A 103 1.87 5.28 -2.23
CA ARG A 103 2.24 3.89 -1.91
C ARG A 103 3.62 3.49 -2.45
N ALA A 104 4.03 2.25 -2.15
CA ALA A 104 5.29 1.65 -2.63
C ALA A 104 5.06 0.25 -3.26
N HIS A 105 5.85 -0.76 -2.91
CA HIS A 105 5.66 -2.20 -3.18
C HIS A 105 5.76 -2.71 -4.63
N GLN A 106 5.47 -1.88 -5.62
CA GLN A 106 5.67 -2.20 -7.04
C GLN A 106 6.90 -1.47 -7.57
N VAL A 107 7.76 -2.20 -8.28
CA VAL A 107 8.91 -1.63 -8.99
C VAL A 107 8.40 -0.67 -10.05
N MET A 108 8.95 0.55 -10.08
CA MET A 108 8.61 1.57 -11.07
C MET A 108 9.86 1.94 -11.85
N GLU A 109 9.78 1.92 -13.19
CA GLU A 109 10.90 2.16 -14.10
C GLU A 109 11.62 3.48 -13.81
N ASN A 110 10.86 4.56 -13.62
CA ASN A 110 11.39 5.90 -13.32
C ASN A 110 11.40 6.21 -11.81
N GLY A 111 11.36 5.19 -10.95
CA GLY A 111 11.27 5.33 -9.49
C GLY A 111 9.91 5.82 -8.99
N TYR A 112 8.97 6.19 -9.87
CA TYR A 112 7.58 6.45 -9.51
C TYR A 112 6.63 6.25 -10.69
N GLY A 113 5.34 6.12 -10.41
CA GLY A 113 4.28 6.01 -11.41
C GLY A 113 2.93 6.49 -10.87
N PHE A 114 2.15 7.17 -11.71
CA PHE A 114 0.80 7.63 -11.36
C PHE A 114 -0.27 6.65 -11.83
N PHE A 115 -1.36 6.61 -11.08
CA PHE A 115 -2.56 5.82 -11.36
C PHE A 115 -3.81 6.64 -11.02
N ALA A 116 -4.97 6.24 -11.56
CA ALA A 116 -6.27 6.86 -11.29
C ALA A 116 -6.24 8.39 -11.44
N GLY A 117 -5.87 8.89 -12.62
CA GLY A 117 -5.88 10.34 -12.88
C GLY A 117 -4.98 11.14 -11.92
N ARG A 118 -3.84 10.55 -11.51
CA ARG A 118 -2.88 11.10 -10.53
C ARG A 118 -3.43 11.21 -9.09
N LYS A 119 -4.50 10.48 -8.76
CA LYS A 119 -5.00 10.33 -7.38
C LYS A 119 -4.29 9.25 -6.58
N LEU A 120 -3.49 8.42 -7.24
CA LEU A 120 -2.55 7.52 -6.59
C LEU A 120 -1.17 7.66 -7.24
N VAL A 121 -0.12 7.62 -6.41
CA VAL A 121 1.27 7.52 -6.87
C VAL A 121 1.96 6.37 -6.16
N THR A 122 2.68 5.56 -6.94
CA THR A 122 3.62 4.58 -6.41
C THR A 122 5.02 5.16 -6.47
N VAL A 123 5.77 5.06 -5.39
CA VAL A 123 7.17 5.48 -5.26
C VAL A 123 8.03 4.26 -4.98
N PHE A 124 9.14 4.14 -5.69
CA PHE A 124 10.10 3.05 -5.57
C PHE A 124 11.52 3.60 -5.52
N SER A 125 12.20 3.39 -4.39
CA SER A 125 13.45 4.09 -4.05
C SER A 125 14.70 3.18 -4.08
N ALA A 126 14.59 1.97 -4.63
CA ALA A 126 15.72 1.05 -4.77
C ALA A 126 16.21 1.03 -6.22
N PRO A 127 17.23 1.83 -6.59
CA PRO A 127 17.78 1.82 -7.94
C PRO A 127 18.48 0.49 -8.22
N MET A 128 18.53 0.09 -9.51
CA MET A 128 19.16 -1.17 -9.95
C MET A 128 18.60 -2.42 -9.24
N TYR A 129 17.30 -2.38 -8.90
CA TYR A 129 16.66 -3.46 -8.16
C TYR A 129 16.82 -4.81 -8.87
N ALA A 130 17.49 -5.74 -8.21
CA ALA A 130 17.75 -7.10 -8.67
C ALA A 130 18.35 -7.21 -10.09
N GLU A 131 19.11 -6.21 -10.55
CA GLU A 131 19.66 -6.11 -11.91
C GLU A 131 18.60 -6.10 -13.04
N LEU A 132 17.32 -6.05 -12.68
CA LEU A 132 16.18 -6.08 -13.62
C LEU A 132 15.92 -4.69 -14.24
N VAL A 133 16.44 -3.61 -13.65
CA VAL A 133 16.09 -2.23 -14.01
C VAL A 133 17.32 -1.31 -13.96
N ASN A 134 18.01 -1.16 -15.10
CA ASN A 134 19.20 -0.29 -15.25
C ASN A 134 18.81 1.16 -15.60
N PHE A 135 18.04 1.86 -14.77
CA PHE A 135 17.68 3.25 -15.03
C PHE A 135 17.95 4.17 -13.84
N ILE A 136 19.20 4.60 -13.71
CA ILE A 136 19.52 5.99 -13.37
C ILE A 136 20.65 6.44 -14.30
N SER A 137 20.29 7.06 -15.43
CA SER A 137 21.10 8.10 -16.04
C SER A 137 20.24 8.99 -16.94
N LYS A 138 19.99 10.21 -16.46
CA LYS A 138 19.96 11.41 -17.28
C LYS A 138 20.76 12.47 -16.56
#